data_AF-A0A8B7NH02-F1
#
_entry.id   AF-A0A8B7NH02-F1
#
_cell.length_a   1.000
_cell.length_b   1.000
_cell.length_c   1.000
_cell.angle_alpha   90.00
_cell.angle_beta   90.00
_cell.angle_gamma   90.00
#
_symmetry.space_group_name_H-M   'P 1'
#
loop_
_entity.id
_entity.type
_entity.pdbx_description
1 polymer ?
#
loop_
_entity_poly.entity_id
_entity_poly.type
_entity_poly.pdbx_seq_one_letter_code
_entity_poly.pdbx_strand_id
1 'polypeptide(L)'
;MRFLLALLGLSVLAFFVASADYDRYVDCKDGSVWYDGCNTCFCYNRIAACTKKACPPGRCGKPLCKNGSKWKAVGADWCTCVNKKPKCTKKPCQLGG
;
A
#
# COMPACT_ATOMS: atom_id res chain seq x y z
N MET A 1 14.86 23.42 -34.27
CA MET A 1 14.69 23.97 -32.90
C MET A 1 13.27 23.86 -32.33
N ARG A 2 12.21 24.28 -33.04
CA ARG A 2 10.83 24.29 -32.49
C ARG A 2 10.26 22.90 -32.14
N PHE A 3 10.61 21.87 -32.90
CA PHE A 3 10.24 20.48 -32.61
C PHE A 3 10.99 19.87 -31.41
N LEU A 4 12.22 20.32 -31.14
CA LEU A 4 13.00 19.86 -29.98
C LEU A 4 12.45 20.42 -28.66
N LEU A 5 11.94 21.66 -28.67
CA LEU A 5 11.28 22.27 -27.51
C LEU A 5 9.96 21.56 -27.16
N ALA A 6 9.21 21.09 -28.16
CA ALA A 6 7.99 20.33 -27.96
C ALA A 6 8.24 18.94 -27.34
N LEU A 7 9.31 18.25 -27.76
CA LEU A 7 9.70 16.95 -27.20
C LEU A 7 10.21 17.06 -25.75
N LEU A 8 10.95 18.13 -25.43
CA LEU A 8 11.35 18.43 -24.06
C LEU A 8 10.16 18.80 -23.17
N GLY A 9 9.15 19.50 -23.72
CA GLY A 9 7.92 19.81 -22.98
C GLY A 9 7.09 18.55 -22.65
N LEU A 10 6.95 17.63 -23.61
CA LEU A 10 6.24 16.36 -23.43
C LEU A 10 6.97 15.42 -22.46
N SER A 11 8.30 15.37 -22.51
CA SER A 11 9.07 14.55 -21.58
C SER A 11 8.93 15.06 -20.15
N VAL A 12 9.02 16.38 -19.94
CA VAL A 12 8.86 17.02 -18.63
C VAL A 12 7.44 16.77 -18.07
N LEU A 13 6.39 16.87 -18.88
CA LEU A 13 5.03 16.50 -18.50
C LEU A 13 4.92 15.02 -18.09
N ALA A 14 5.51 14.11 -18.85
CA ALA A 14 5.51 12.68 -18.50
C ALA A 14 6.27 12.40 -17.18
N PHE A 15 7.38 13.09 -16.94
CA PHE A 15 8.13 12.98 -15.68
C PHE A 15 7.34 13.48 -14.47
N PHE A 16 6.60 14.59 -14.60
CA PHE A 16 5.77 15.09 -13.51
C PHE A 16 4.55 14.19 -13.24
N VAL A 17 3.86 13.72 -14.28
CA VAL A 17 2.68 12.83 -14.14
C VAL A 17 3.06 11.49 -13.49
N ALA A 18 4.26 10.96 -13.77
CA ALA A 18 4.72 9.70 -13.19
C ALA A 18 5.07 9.76 -11.68
N SER A 19 5.23 10.96 -11.11
CA SER A 19 5.71 11.13 -9.73
C SER A 19 4.62 11.35 -8.67
N ALA A 20 3.36 11.56 -9.07
CA ALA A 20 2.30 11.97 -8.15
C ALA A 20 1.50 10.82 -7.49
N ASP A 21 1.46 9.62 -8.10
CA ASP A 21 0.44 8.61 -7.74
C ASP A 21 0.96 7.21 -7.35
N TYR A 22 2.27 6.93 -7.41
CA TYR A 22 2.76 5.55 -7.22
C TYR A 22 2.73 5.03 -5.77
N ASP A 23 2.64 5.89 -4.76
CA ASP A 23 2.86 5.48 -3.35
C ASP A 23 1.58 5.24 -2.52
N ARG A 24 0.38 5.44 -3.08
CA ARG A 24 -0.89 5.16 -2.37
C ARG A 24 -1.64 3.90 -2.80
N TYR A 25 -1.16 3.18 -3.82
CA TYR A 25 -1.78 1.93 -4.23
C TYR A 25 -1.24 0.76 -3.39
N VAL A 26 -1.95 0.42 -2.31
CA VAL A 26 -1.71 -0.85 -1.60
C VAL A 26 -2.16 -1.98 -2.52
N ASP A 27 -1.21 -2.52 -3.27
CA ASP A 27 -1.44 -3.67 -4.14
C ASP A 27 -1.71 -4.91 -3.26
N CYS A 28 -2.78 -5.63 -3.57
CA CYS A 28 -3.24 -6.75 -2.76
C CYS A 28 -3.89 -7.86 -3.58
N LYS A 29 -3.91 -9.09 -3.07
CA LYS A 29 -4.62 -10.21 -3.72
C LYS A 29 -6.11 -10.14 -3.35
N ASP A 30 -7.00 -10.23 -4.33
CA ASP A 30 -8.45 -10.24 -4.09
C ASP A 30 -8.87 -11.28 -3.06
N GLY A 31 -9.84 -10.90 -2.22
CA GLY A 31 -10.30 -11.70 -1.09
C GLY A 31 -9.34 -11.75 0.11
N SER A 32 -8.20 -11.05 0.04
CA SER A 32 -7.32 -10.83 1.19
C SER A 32 -8.01 -9.98 2.23
N VAL A 33 -7.75 -10.31 3.50
CA VAL A 33 -8.20 -9.54 4.66
C VAL A 33 -7.05 -9.44 5.65
N TRP A 34 -6.73 -8.22 6.09
CA TRP A 34 -5.67 -7.95 7.05
C TRP A 34 -6.03 -6.79 7.97
N TYR A 35 -5.27 -6.69 9.06
CA TYR A 35 -5.33 -5.59 10.02
C TYR A 35 -4.05 -4.78 9.89
N ASP A 36 -4.17 -3.48 9.64
CA ASP A 36 -3.02 -2.58 9.45
C ASP A 36 -2.39 -2.11 10.78
N GLY A 37 -2.98 -2.49 11.91
CA GLY A 37 -2.61 -2.03 13.26
C GLY A 37 -3.73 -1.29 13.97
N CYS A 38 -4.71 -0.79 13.22
CA CYS A 38 -5.85 0.00 13.70
C CYS A 38 -7.16 -0.28 12.94
N ASN A 39 -7.06 -0.36 11.62
CA ASN A 39 -8.15 -0.61 10.70
C ASN A 39 -8.14 -2.03 10.16
N THR A 40 -9.34 -2.52 9.88
CA THR A 40 -9.50 -3.76 9.12
C THR A 40 -9.59 -3.41 7.65
N CYS A 41 -8.80 -4.10 6.85
CA CYS A 41 -8.69 -3.88 5.42
C CYS A 41 -9.09 -5.14 4.67
N PHE A 42 -9.69 -4.96 3.50
CA PHE A 42 -9.98 -6.01 2.54
C PHE A 42 -9.51 -5.60 1.15
N CYS A 43 -9.23 -6.60 0.31
CA CYS A 43 -8.84 -6.39 -1.07
C CYS A 43 -9.99 -6.70 -2.03
N TYR A 44 -10.28 -5.76 -2.91
CA TYR A 44 -11.22 -5.92 -4.00
C TYR A 44 -10.68 -5.26 -5.27
N ASN A 45 -10.66 -5.99 -6.39
CA ASN A 45 -10.07 -5.55 -7.65
C ASN A 45 -8.66 -4.95 -7.47
N ARG A 46 -7.80 -5.66 -6.71
CA ARG A 46 -6.43 -5.26 -6.37
C ARG A 46 -6.30 -3.97 -5.53
N ILE A 47 -7.42 -3.36 -5.15
CA ILE A 47 -7.48 -2.14 -4.34
C ILE A 47 -7.77 -2.51 -2.88
N ALA A 48 -6.97 -1.96 -1.97
CA ALA A 48 -7.24 -2.04 -0.54
C ALA A 48 -8.32 -1.03 -0.12
N ALA A 49 -9.33 -1.52 0.60
CA ALA A 49 -10.30 -0.71 1.30
C ALA A 49 -10.23 -1.02 2.79
N CYS A 50 -10.05 0.01 3.62
CA CYS A 50 -9.92 -0.12 5.06
C CYS A 50 -11.05 0.64 5.78
N THR A 51 -11.38 0.20 7.00
CA THR A 51 -12.16 1.03 7.92
C THR A 51 -11.45 2.35 8.20
N LYS A 52 -12.16 3.35 8.73
CA LYS A 52 -11.61 4.71 9.02
C LYS A 52 -11.67 5.05 10.51
N LYS A 53 -11.11 4.19 11.35
CA LYS A 53 -10.97 4.46 12.79
C LYS A 53 -9.86 5.49 13.00
N ALA A 54 -10.05 6.38 13.97
CA ALA A 54 -8.99 7.26 14.42
C ALA A 54 -7.93 6.43 15.16
N CYS A 55 -6.70 6.42 14.64
CA CYS A 55 -5.63 5.56 15.13
C CYS A 55 -4.74 6.33 16.11
N PRO A 56 -4.57 5.87 17.35
CA PRO A 56 -3.65 6.51 18.29
C PRO A 56 -2.20 6.34 17.81
N PRO A 57 -1.34 7.35 18.01
CA PRO A 57 0.07 7.25 17.64
C PRO A 57 0.76 6.11 18.40
N GLY A 58 1.61 5.36 17.71
CA GLY A 58 2.52 4.37 18.32
C GLY A 58 1.88 3.08 18.85
N ARG A 59 0.55 2.88 18.76
CA ARG A 59 -0.07 1.61 19.19
C ARG A 59 -0.37 0.71 18.01
N CYS A 60 0.54 -0.22 17.79
CA CYS A 60 0.35 -1.34 16.88
C CYS A 60 -0.23 -2.51 17.67
N GLY A 61 -1.49 -2.87 17.43
CA GLY A 61 -1.95 -4.23 17.78
C GLY A 61 -1.11 -5.26 17.01
N LYS A 62 -1.03 -6.52 17.48
CA LYS A 62 -0.43 -7.59 16.66
C LYS A 62 -1.24 -7.67 15.35
N PRO A 63 -0.61 -7.47 14.17
CA PRO A 63 -1.35 -7.53 12.92
C PRO A 63 -1.92 -8.93 12.74
N LEU A 64 -3.24 -8.98 12.59
CA LEU A 64 -3.99 -10.19 12.29
C LEU A 64 -4.37 -10.19 10.81
N CYS A 65 -4.42 -11.38 10.23
CA CYS A 65 -4.76 -11.54 8.82
C CYS A 65 -5.43 -12.90 8.59
N LYS A 66 -6.19 -12.99 7.49
CA LYS A 66 -6.73 -14.26 7.00
C LYS A 66 -5.61 -15.03 6.29
N ASN A 67 -5.41 -16.31 6.63
CA ASN A 67 -4.39 -17.16 5.98
C ASN A 67 -4.50 -17.12 4.45
N GLY A 68 -3.34 -17.05 3.78
CA GLY A 68 -3.27 -16.95 2.32
C GLY A 68 -3.49 -15.55 1.76
N SER A 69 -3.87 -14.57 2.60
CA SER A 69 -3.90 -13.15 2.20
C SER A 69 -2.51 -12.67 1.78
N LYS A 70 -2.47 -11.82 0.76
CA LYS A 70 -1.24 -11.17 0.27
C LYS A 70 -1.52 -9.68 0.01
N TRP A 71 -0.66 -8.82 0.53
CA TRP A 71 -0.76 -7.37 0.36
C TRP A 71 0.63 -6.73 0.42
N LYS A 72 0.79 -5.56 -0.18
CA LYS A 72 2.02 -4.77 -0.11
C LYS A 72 1.83 -3.66 0.92
N ALA A 73 2.46 -3.78 2.08
CA ALA A 73 2.44 -2.67 3.03
C ALA A 73 3.28 -1.50 2.48
N VAL A 74 2.94 -0.27 2.86
CA VAL A 74 3.71 0.92 2.48
C VAL A 74 5.19 0.69 2.80
N GLY A 75 6.11 1.13 1.95
CA GLY A 75 7.54 0.98 2.18
C GLY A 75 8.06 -0.45 2.42
N ALA A 76 7.26 -1.49 2.16
CA ALA A 76 7.59 -2.90 2.32
C ALA A 76 7.34 -3.67 1.02
N ASP A 77 8.03 -4.80 0.88
CA ASP A 77 7.67 -5.80 -0.11
C ASP A 77 6.36 -6.52 0.27
N TRP A 78 6.03 -7.57 -0.48
CA TRP A 78 4.86 -8.38 -0.24
C TRP A 78 4.84 -8.99 1.16
N CYS A 79 3.70 -8.80 1.82
CA CYS A 79 3.31 -9.51 3.03
C CYS A 79 2.52 -10.75 2.64
N THR A 80 2.79 -11.88 3.31
CA THR A 80 1.96 -13.08 3.22
C THR A 80 1.44 -13.47 4.60
N CYS A 81 0.16 -13.81 4.69
CA CYS A 81 -0.41 -14.31 5.94
C CYS A 81 -0.22 -15.82 6.09
N VAL A 82 0.48 -16.22 7.15
CA VAL A 82 0.67 -17.63 7.53
C VAL A 82 0.35 -17.78 9.01
N ASN A 83 -0.57 -18.69 9.35
CA ASN A 83 -1.04 -18.94 10.72
C ASN A 83 -1.50 -17.66 11.44
N LYS A 84 -2.31 -16.84 10.76
CA LYS A 84 -2.84 -15.54 11.20
C LYS A 84 -1.76 -14.49 11.52
N LYS A 85 -0.51 -14.73 11.12
CA LYS A 85 0.61 -13.81 11.34
C LYS A 85 1.16 -13.35 9.99
N PRO A 86 1.33 -12.04 9.77
CA PRO A 86 2.00 -11.56 8.57
C PRO A 86 3.48 -11.93 8.60
N LYS A 87 3.97 -12.34 7.44
CA LYS A 87 5.38 -12.53 7.13
C LYS A 87 5.75 -11.48 6.09
N CYS A 88 6.56 -10.51 6.51
CA CYS A 88 6.94 -9.36 5.70
C CYS A 88 8.21 -8.70 6.27
N THR A 89 8.95 -8.01 5.40
CA THR A 89 10.23 -7.37 5.76
C THR A 89 10.03 -6.23 6.76
N LYS A 90 9.02 -5.37 6.55
CA LYS A 90 8.63 -4.32 7.50
C LYS A 90 7.23 -4.59 8.04
N LYS A 91 7.02 -4.27 9.32
CA LYS A 91 5.71 -4.44 9.96
C LYS A 91 4.76 -3.35 9.45
N PRO A 92 3.53 -3.68 9.02
CA PRO A 92 2.58 -2.70 8.46
C PRO A 92 2.30 -1.53 9.40
N CYS A 93 2.33 -1.80 10.69
CA CYS A 93 1.91 -0.86 11.72
C CYS A 93 2.97 0.20 12.06
N GLN A 94 4.21 0.09 11.56
CA GLN A 94 5.27 1.07 11.83
C GLN A 94 5.23 2.31 10.92
N LEU A 95 4.20 2.44 10.08
CA LEU A 95 4.13 3.43 9.02
C LEU A 95 2.92 4.35 9.15
N GLY A 96 2.26 4.31 10.32
CA GLY A 96 1.19 5.24 10.66
C GLY A 96 1.75 6.55 11.19
N GLY A 97 1.95 7.50 10.28
CA GLY A 97 2.05 8.94 10.48
C GLY A 97 1.41 9.62 9.28
#